data_AF-A0A0B5HQD3-F1
#
_entry.id   AF-A0A0B5HQD3-F1
#
_cell.length_a   1.000
_cell.length_b   1.000
_cell.length_c   1.000
_cell.angle_alpha   90.00
_cell.angle_beta   90.00
_cell.angle_gamma   90.00
#
_symmetry.space_group_name_H-M   'P 1'
#
loop_
_entity.id
_entity.type
_entity.pdbx_description
1 polymer ?
#
loop_
_entity_poly.entity_id
_entity_poly.type
_entity_poly.pdbx_seq_one_letter_code
_entity_poly.pdbx_strand_id
1 'polypeptide(L)'
;VADDRYTSVHIEELTVVARDTKLGPEEITRDISNLAETQLNRLDDSGITYIGAEVSADDVLVGKVTPKGETQLTPEEKLLRAIFGEKASDVKDTSLRVPSGMTGTVIDVQVFTREGIVRDKRAQSIIDDELRRYRQDLNDQLRIVENDQFDRIEKMLVGKTVNGGPRKLAKGATITKAYLADLDRWQWFDIRLADEPHAVVLEQAKESLEQKRHQFDLAFEEKRKKLTQGDELPPGVLKM
;
A
#
# COMPACT_ATOMS: atom_id res chain seq x y z
N VAL A 1 -26.55 32.03 10.01
CA VAL A 1 -25.65 30.85 9.94
C VAL A 1 -24.73 30.94 8.71
N ALA A 2 -24.38 32.14 8.22
CA ALA A 2 -23.63 32.30 6.97
C ALA A 2 -22.10 32.23 7.16
N ASP A 3 -21.62 32.37 8.40
CA ASP A 3 -20.18 32.42 8.71
C ASP A 3 -19.61 31.06 9.19
N ASP A 4 -20.41 29.98 9.21
CA ASP A 4 -20.03 28.64 9.71
C ASP A 4 -19.34 28.60 11.09
N ARG A 5 -19.46 29.67 11.88
CA ARG A 5 -18.76 29.85 13.16
C ARG A 5 -19.05 28.78 14.22
N TYR A 6 -20.18 28.09 14.10
CA TYR A 6 -20.61 27.04 15.01
C TYR A 6 -20.68 25.67 14.32
N THR A 7 -20.17 25.55 13.10
CA THR A 7 -20.13 24.27 12.38
C THR A 7 -19.00 23.42 12.95
N SER A 8 -19.34 22.23 13.47
CA SER A 8 -18.36 21.23 13.90
C SER A 8 -18.26 20.11 12.89
N VAL A 9 -17.04 19.62 12.66
CA VAL A 9 -16.76 18.46 11.82
C VAL A 9 -16.44 17.28 12.74
N HIS A 10 -17.18 16.19 12.58
CA HIS A 10 -16.97 14.95 13.30
C HIS A 10 -16.55 13.86 12.31
N ILE A 11 -15.55 13.07 12.71
CA ILE A 11 -15.11 11.90 11.96
C ILE A 11 -15.60 10.69 12.75
N GLU A 12 -16.50 9.93 12.14
CA GLU A 12 -17.08 8.72 12.72
C GLU A 12 -16.47 7.49 12.04
N GLU A 13 -16.03 6.53 12.85
CA GLU A 13 -15.52 5.25 12.37
C GLU A 13 -16.66 4.22 12.39
N LEU A 14 -16.93 3.63 11.23
CA LEU A 14 -17.90 2.56 11.09
C LEU A 14 -17.18 1.29 10.65
N THR A 15 -17.45 0.20 11.36
CA THR A 15 -16.77 -1.08 11.14
C THR A 15 -17.79 -2.16 10.80
N VAL A 16 -17.45 -3.00 9.83
CA VAL A 16 -18.17 -4.24 9.54
C VAL A 16 -17.21 -5.41 9.63
N VAL A 17 -17.70 -6.58 10.01
CA VAL A 17 -16.90 -7.80 10.04
C VAL A 17 -17.62 -8.90 9.30
N ALA A 18 -16.91 -9.58 8.41
CA ALA A 18 -17.34 -10.81 7.77
C ALA A 18 -16.77 -11.99 8.57
N ARG A 19 -17.65 -12.84 9.08
CA ARG A 19 -17.26 -13.99 9.91
C ARG A 19 -17.58 -15.30 9.23
N ASP A 20 -16.84 -16.33 9.61
CA ASP A 20 -17.21 -17.70 9.30
C ASP A 20 -18.34 -18.15 10.21
N THR A 21 -19.45 -18.59 9.62
CA THR A 21 -20.63 -19.05 10.35
C THR A 21 -20.81 -20.55 10.14
N LYS A 22 -21.62 -21.20 10.98
CA LYS A 22 -21.93 -22.63 10.82
C LYS A 22 -22.58 -22.97 9.47
N LEU A 23 -23.20 -21.98 8.83
CA LEU A 23 -23.92 -22.13 7.56
C LEU A 23 -23.04 -21.78 6.35
N GLY A 24 -21.81 -21.31 6.58
CA GLY A 24 -20.86 -20.88 5.57
C GLY A 24 -20.22 -19.53 5.90
N PRO A 25 -19.19 -19.14 5.12
CA PRO A 25 -18.53 -17.86 5.29
C PRO A 25 -19.45 -16.70 4.88
N GLU A 26 -19.43 -15.62 5.66
CA GLU A 26 -19.97 -14.34 5.18
C GLU A 26 -19.02 -13.71 4.16
N GLU A 27 -19.58 -13.07 3.14
CA GLU A 27 -18.81 -12.46 2.06
C GLU A 27 -19.10 -10.97 1.97
N ILE A 28 -18.06 -10.19 1.67
CA ILE A 28 -18.19 -8.77 1.32
C ILE A 28 -18.26 -8.71 -0.20
N THR A 29 -19.39 -8.29 -0.73
CA THR A 29 -19.66 -8.32 -2.18
C THR A 29 -20.66 -7.24 -2.58
N ARG A 30 -20.57 -6.83 -3.85
CA ARG A 30 -21.56 -5.97 -4.51
C ARG A 30 -22.84 -6.72 -4.88
N ASP A 31 -22.80 -8.04 -4.96
CA ASP A 31 -23.95 -8.88 -5.37
C ASP A 31 -24.97 -9.03 -4.25
N ILE A 32 -25.83 -8.02 -4.10
CA ILE A 32 -26.87 -7.95 -3.06
C ILE A 32 -28.25 -7.90 -3.72
N SER A 33 -29.03 -8.96 -3.50
CA SER A 33 -30.28 -9.22 -4.23
C SER A 33 -31.39 -8.18 -4.03
N ASN A 34 -31.40 -7.51 -2.87
CA ASN A 34 -32.47 -6.59 -2.47
C ASN A 34 -32.07 -5.10 -2.57
N LEU A 35 -30.96 -4.77 -3.24
CA LEU A 35 -30.46 -3.41 -3.31
C LEU A 35 -30.93 -2.66 -4.57
N ALA A 36 -31.26 -1.38 -4.43
CA ALA A 36 -31.58 -0.52 -5.58
C ALA A 36 -30.33 -0.26 -6.44
N GLU A 37 -30.48 -0.18 -7.76
CA GLU A 37 -29.36 0.10 -8.69
C GLU A 37 -28.62 1.40 -8.36
N THR A 38 -29.33 2.41 -7.85
CA THR A 38 -28.74 3.68 -7.42
C THR A 38 -27.74 3.51 -6.29
N GLN A 39 -28.01 2.60 -5.35
CA GLN A 39 -27.09 2.28 -4.26
C GLN A 39 -25.97 1.36 -4.75
N LEU A 40 -26.27 0.40 -5.63
CA LEU A 40 -25.26 -0.49 -6.23
C LEU A 40 -24.22 0.25 -7.07
N ASN A 41 -24.58 1.38 -7.66
CA ASN A 41 -23.66 2.22 -8.44
C ASN A 41 -22.65 2.98 -7.58
N ARG A 42 -22.88 3.08 -6.27
CA ARG A 42 -21.94 3.72 -5.33
C ARG A 42 -20.92 2.73 -4.75
N LEU A 43 -21.18 1.43 -4.88
CA LEU A 43 -20.28 0.37 -4.47
C LEU A 43 -19.31 0.04 -5.60
N ASP A 44 -18.05 -0.18 -5.24
CA ASP A 44 -17.04 -0.71 -6.12
C ASP A 44 -17.24 -2.21 -6.41
N ASP A 45 -16.39 -2.78 -7.25
CA ASP A 45 -16.47 -4.21 -7.61
C ASP A 45 -16.27 -5.15 -6.41
N SER A 46 -15.71 -4.66 -5.30
CA SER A 46 -15.54 -5.41 -4.05
C SER A 46 -16.72 -5.20 -3.08
N GLY A 47 -17.73 -4.42 -3.44
CA GLY A 47 -18.88 -4.14 -2.59
C GLY A 47 -18.62 -3.04 -1.55
N ILE A 48 -17.64 -2.17 -1.75
CA ILE A 48 -17.27 -1.09 -0.82
C ILE A 48 -17.51 0.27 -1.47
N THR A 49 -18.01 1.24 -0.70
CA THR A 49 -18.27 2.59 -1.21
C THR A 49 -16.99 3.32 -1.59
N TYR A 50 -17.04 4.10 -2.67
CA TYR A 50 -15.92 4.93 -3.10
C TYR A 50 -15.56 6.03 -2.08
N ILE A 51 -14.26 6.27 -1.91
CA ILE A 51 -13.75 7.42 -1.16
C ILE A 51 -14.16 8.70 -1.91
N GLY A 52 -14.71 9.66 -1.17
CA GLY A 52 -15.26 10.91 -1.68
C GLY A 52 -16.76 10.85 -2.01
N ALA A 53 -17.42 9.70 -1.82
CA ALA A 53 -18.86 9.60 -2.01
C ALA A 53 -19.61 10.34 -0.89
N GLU A 54 -20.57 11.17 -1.26
CA GLU A 54 -21.57 11.73 -0.33
C GLU A 54 -22.63 10.67 -0.04
N VAL A 55 -22.83 10.39 1.24
CA VAL A 55 -23.72 9.34 1.73
C VAL A 55 -24.77 9.93 2.67
N SER A 56 -25.97 9.41 2.56
CA SER A 56 -27.11 9.74 3.41
C SER A 56 -27.52 8.53 4.24
N ALA A 57 -28.41 8.76 5.20
CA ALA A 57 -29.02 7.69 5.99
C ALA A 57 -29.53 6.55 5.08
N ASP A 58 -29.34 5.31 5.53
CA ASP A 58 -29.73 4.06 4.84
C ASP A 58 -28.95 3.71 3.57
N ASP A 59 -27.98 4.54 3.14
CA ASP A 59 -27.03 4.18 2.11
C ASP A 59 -26.10 3.06 2.56
N VAL A 60 -25.81 2.13 1.65
CA VAL A 60 -24.89 1.02 1.91
C VAL A 60 -23.47 1.53 1.82
N LEU A 61 -22.71 1.37 2.90
CA LEU A 61 -21.28 1.66 2.94
C LEU A 61 -20.47 0.44 2.49
N VAL A 62 -20.80 -0.72 3.04
CA VAL A 62 -20.13 -1.99 2.72
C VAL A 62 -21.16 -3.08 2.57
N GLY A 63 -21.18 -3.68 1.38
CA GLY A 63 -22.03 -4.80 1.02
C GLY A 63 -21.60 -6.07 1.72
N LYS A 64 -22.47 -6.66 2.54
CA LYS A 64 -22.22 -7.93 3.23
C LYS A 64 -23.39 -8.88 3.04
N VAL A 65 -23.06 -10.11 2.68
CA VAL A 65 -24.03 -11.19 2.53
C VAL A 65 -23.72 -12.32 3.51
N THR A 66 -24.78 -12.84 4.14
CA THR A 66 -24.69 -13.99 5.05
C THR A 66 -25.46 -15.16 4.44
N PRO A 67 -24.87 -16.37 4.35
CA PRO A 67 -25.60 -17.54 3.88
C PRO A 67 -26.78 -17.84 4.83
N LYS A 68 -27.96 -18.08 4.26
CA LYS A 68 -29.14 -18.55 4.99
C LYS A 68 -29.06 -20.07 5.09
N GLY A 69 -29.50 -20.61 6.22
CA GLY A 69 -29.70 -22.05 6.35
C GLY A 69 -30.89 -22.50 5.50
N GLU A 70 -30.99 -23.81 5.24
CA GLU A 70 -32.15 -24.41 4.60
C GLU A 70 -33.42 -24.10 5.41
N THR A 71 -34.13 -23.06 4.98
CA THR A 71 -35.48 -22.76 5.45
C THR A 71 -36.45 -23.48 4.54
N GLN A 72 -37.59 -23.92 5.08
CA GLN A 72 -38.66 -24.45 4.24
C GLN A 72 -39.14 -23.33 3.32
N LEU A 73 -38.68 -23.36 2.07
CA LEU A 73 -39.11 -22.43 1.04
C LEU A 73 -40.61 -22.59 0.82
N THR A 74 -41.29 -21.47 0.64
CA THR A 74 -42.69 -21.46 0.20
C THR A 74 -42.81 -22.15 -1.17
N PRO A 75 -43.98 -22.74 -1.53
CA PRO A 75 -44.18 -23.33 -2.86
C PRO A 75 -43.81 -22.38 -4.02
N GLU A 76 -44.02 -21.08 -3.83
CA GLU A 76 -43.67 -19.98 -4.74
C GLU A 76 -42.14 -19.83 -4.91
N GLU A 77 -41.38 -19.79 -3.82
CA GLU A 77 -39.91 -19.72 -3.84
C GLU A 77 -39.29 -21.01 -4.39
N LYS A 78 -39.91 -22.17 -4.10
CA LYS A 78 -39.51 -23.47 -4.64
C LYS A 78 -39.68 -23.53 -6.16
N LEU A 79 -40.76 -22.95 -6.69
CA LEU A 79 -40.98 -22.82 -8.12
C LEU A 79 -39.95 -21.88 -8.77
N LEU A 80 -39.67 -20.73 -8.14
CA LEU A 80 -38.63 -19.80 -8.59
C LEU A 80 -37.25 -20.46 -8.63
N ARG A 81 -36.86 -21.22 -7.59
CA ARG A 81 -35.60 -21.98 -7.57
C ARG A 81 -35.55 -23.06 -8.65
N ALA A 82 -36.67 -23.69 -8.99
CA ALA A 82 -36.72 -24.66 -10.08
C ALA A 82 -36.56 -24.02 -11.47
N ILE A 83 -37.02 -22.77 -11.64
CA ILE A 83 -36.93 -22.04 -12.92
C ILE A 83 -35.57 -21.35 -13.10
N PHE A 84 -35.05 -20.70 -12.06
CA PHE A 84 -33.81 -19.90 -12.10
C PHE A 84 -32.56 -20.65 -11.58
N GLY A 85 -32.73 -21.88 -11.07
CA GLY A 85 -31.65 -22.71 -10.52
C GLY A 85 -31.27 -22.35 -9.08
N GLU A 86 -30.28 -23.07 -8.52
CA GLU A 86 -29.75 -22.87 -7.15
C GLU A 86 -29.14 -21.48 -6.88
N LYS A 87 -29.02 -20.63 -7.90
CA LYS A 87 -28.50 -19.25 -7.75
C LYS A 87 -29.55 -18.24 -7.25
N ALA A 88 -30.79 -18.65 -7.01
CA ALA A 88 -31.81 -17.79 -6.41
C ALA A 88 -31.53 -17.53 -4.92
N SER A 89 -30.56 -16.64 -4.65
CA SER A 89 -30.31 -15.90 -3.40
C SER A 89 -30.65 -16.63 -2.08
N ASP A 90 -29.95 -17.74 -1.81
CA ASP A 90 -29.88 -18.34 -0.46
C ASP A 90 -29.08 -17.45 0.53
N VAL A 91 -28.82 -16.18 0.20
CA VAL A 91 -28.09 -15.22 1.03
C VAL A 91 -29.00 -14.14 1.59
N LYS A 92 -28.67 -13.64 2.78
CA LYS A 92 -29.33 -12.50 3.43
C LYS A 92 -28.42 -11.29 3.38
N ASP A 93 -28.98 -10.15 3.01
CA ASP A 93 -28.32 -8.85 3.15
C ASP A 93 -28.10 -8.54 4.65
N THR A 94 -26.83 -8.41 5.03
CA THR A 94 -26.38 -7.98 6.36
C THR A 94 -25.37 -6.83 6.24
N SER A 95 -25.47 -6.05 5.16
CA SER A 95 -24.59 -4.94 4.82
C SER A 95 -24.54 -3.86 5.88
N LEU A 96 -23.40 -3.17 5.94
CA LEU A 96 -23.24 -1.96 6.75
C LEU A 96 -23.91 -0.79 6.04
N ARG A 97 -24.85 -0.15 6.73
CA ARG A 97 -25.56 1.05 6.26
C ARG A 97 -25.23 2.24 7.13
N VAL A 98 -25.32 3.43 6.55
CA VAL A 98 -25.20 4.69 7.29
C VAL A 98 -26.31 4.76 8.35
N PRO A 99 -25.97 4.98 9.64
CA PRO A 99 -26.95 5.16 10.70
C PRO A 99 -27.97 6.27 10.38
N SER A 100 -29.21 6.06 10.81
CA SER A 100 -30.29 7.04 10.60
C SER A 100 -29.94 8.38 11.26
N GLY A 101 -30.10 9.46 10.51
CA GLY A 101 -29.79 10.83 10.97
C GLY A 101 -28.34 11.26 10.75
N MET A 102 -27.48 10.41 10.16
CA MET A 102 -26.14 10.80 9.74
C MET A 102 -26.09 11.06 8.24
N THR A 103 -25.40 12.13 7.85
CA THR A 103 -25.06 12.47 6.46
C THR A 103 -23.62 12.94 6.42
N GLY A 104 -22.86 12.53 5.42
CA GLY A 104 -21.45 12.91 5.35
C GLY A 104 -20.78 12.43 4.08
N THR A 105 -19.45 12.54 4.06
CA THR A 105 -18.62 12.11 2.95
C THR A 105 -17.67 11.04 3.43
N VAL A 106 -17.54 9.95 2.67
CA VAL A 106 -16.56 8.89 2.97
C VAL A 106 -15.15 9.44 2.72
N ILE A 107 -14.32 9.52 3.76
CA ILE A 107 -12.96 10.08 3.66
C ILE A 107 -11.88 9.03 3.48
N ASP A 108 -12.04 7.85 4.08
CA ASP A 108 -11.06 6.78 4.07
C ASP A 108 -11.74 5.42 4.22
N VAL A 109 -11.10 4.38 3.70
CA VAL A 109 -11.56 2.99 3.77
C VAL A 109 -10.35 2.11 4.02
N GLN A 110 -10.41 1.34 5.11
CA GLN A 110 -9.39 0.36 5.45
C GLN A 110 -9.98 -1.03 5.35
N VAL A 111 -9.20 -1.97 4.81
CA VAL A 111 -9.63 -3.36 4.59
C VAL A 111 -8.59 -4.26 5.23
N PHE A 112 -9.01 -5.03 6.23
CA PHE A 112 -8.18 -6.01 6.89
C PHE A 112 -8.54 -7.41 6.42
N THR A 113 -7.53 -8.20 6.07
CA THR A 113 -7.74 -9.56 5.56
C THR A 113 -6.94 -10.55 6.37
N ARG A 114 -7.62 -11.59 6.88
CA ARG A 114 -6.94 -12.69 7.57
C ARG A 114 -5.96 -13.40 6.62
N GLU A 115 -4.85 -13.85 7.18
CA GLU A 115 -3.87 -14.67 6.48
C GLU A 115 -4.50 -15.95 5.89
N GLY A 116 -4.22 -16.22 4.61
CA GLY A 116 -4.73 -17.39 3.88
C GLY A 116 -5.98 -17.16 3.04
N ILE A 117 -6.61 -15.98 3.12
CA ILE A 117 -7.76 -15.62 2.27
C ILE A 117 -7.26 -14.89 1.01
N VAL A 118 -7.88 -15.19 -0.14
CA VAL A 118 -7.58 -14.51 -1.40
C VAL A 118 -7.97 -13.04 -1.27
N ARG A 119 -7.00 -12.15 -1.44
CA ARG A 119 -7.21 -10.70 -1.40
C ARG A 119 -7.95 -10.24 -2.65
N ASP A 120 -8.95 -9.38 -2.46
CA ASP A 120 -9.68 -8.77 -3.57
C ASP A 120 -8.79 -7.82 -4.38
N LYS A 121 -9.22 -7.53 -5.62
CA LYS A 121 -8.53 -6.57 -6.50
C LYS A 121 -8.31 -5.22 -5.82
N ARG A 122 -9.29 -4.75 -5.03
CA ARG A 122 -9.19 -3.50 -4.28
C ARG A 122 -8.08 -3.56 -3.23
N ALA A 123 -8.06 -4.60 -2.39
CA ALA A 123 -7.02 -4.78 -1.38
C ALA A 123 -5.62 -4.88 -2.02
N GLN A 124 -5.49 -5.63 -3.12
CA GLN A 124 -4.24 -5.73 -3.88
C GLN A 124 -3.79 -4.36 -4.40
N SER A 125 -4.70 -3.57 -4.99
CA SER A 125 -4.37 -2.23 -5.50
C SER A 125 -3.87 -1.27 -4.42
N ILE A 126 -4.45 -1.32 -3.22
CA ILE A 126 -4.02 -0.49 -2.09
C ILE A 126 -2.60 -0.84 -1.67
N ILE A 127 -2.29 -2.14 -1.55
CA ILE A 127 -0.96 -2.62 -1.18
C ILE A 127 0.07 -2.24 -2.26
N ASP A 128 -0.27 -2.44 -3.53
CA ASP A 128 0.63 -2.12 -4.65
C ASP A 128 0.94 -0.62 -4.70
N ASP A 129 -0.06 0.23 -4.45
CA ASP A 129 0.13 1.68 -4.39
C ASP A 129 0.96 2.10 -3.17
N GLU A 130 0.74 1.49 -2.00
CA GLU A 130 1.55 1.75 -0.81
C GLU A 130 3.01 1.30 -1.01
N LEU A 131 3.23 0.13 -1.60
CA LEU A 131 4.57 -0.36 -1.95
C LEU A 131 5.26 0.55 -2.96
N ARG A 132 4.52 1.07 -3.94
CA ARG A 132 5.06 2.00 -4.93
C ARG A 132 5.50 3.31 -4.28
N ARG A 133 4.66 3.89 -3.40
CA ARG A 133 5.00 5.10 -2.65
C ARG A 133 6.23 4.87 -1.76
N TYR A 134 6.22 3.79 -0.99
CA TYR A 134 7.34 3.47 -0.11
C TYR A 134 8.65 3.26 -0.89
N ARG A 135 8.59 2.56 -2.02
CA ARG A 135 9.76 2.39 -2.90
C ARG A 135 10.27 3.73 -3.44
N GLN A 136 9.38 4.64 -3.81
CA GLN A 136 9.75 5.96 -4.28
C GLN A 136 10.47 6.75 -3.17
N ASP A 137 9.92 6.74 -1.95
CA ASP A 137 10.52 7.42 -0.80
C ASP A 137 11.92 6.88 -0.49
N LEU A 138 12.12 5.55 -0.49
CA LEU A 138 13.43 4.94 -0.28
C LEU A 138 14.42 5.32 -1.40
N ASN A 139 13.99 5.33 -2.65
CA ASN A 139 14.83 5.76 -3.78
C ASN A 139 15.24 7.23 -3.66
N ASP A 140 14.31 8.10 -3.24
CA ASP A 140 14.62 9.51 -3.04
C ASP A 140 15.60 9.72 -1.88
N GLN A 141 15.42 9.00 -0.76
CA GLN A 141 16.37 9.01 0.35
C GLN A 141 17.76 8.52 -0.09
N LEU A 142 17.82 7.42 -0.84
CA LEU A 142 19.06 6.89 -1.36
C LEU A 142 19.77 7.90 -2.27
N ARG A 143 19.02 8.53 -3.18
CA ARG A 143 19.55 9.57 -4.07
C ARG A 143 20.12 10.76 -3.29
N ILE A 144 19.44 11.21 -2.23
CA ILE A 144 19.92 12.32 -1.39
C ILE A 144 21.23 11.94 -0.69
N VAL A 145 21.28 10.75 -0.09
CA VAL A 145 22.48 10.25 0.60
C VAL A 145 23.65 10.06 -0.37
N GLU A 146 23.40 9.51 -1.56
CA GLU A 146 24.42 9.33 -2.58
C GLU A 146 24.95 10.67 -3.06
N ASN A 147 24.09 11.64 -3.36
CA ASN A 147 24.51 12.99 -3.76
C ASN A 147 25.40 13.65 -2.69
N ASP A 148 24.98 13.64 -1.42
CA ASP A 148 25.76 14.23 -0.32
C ASP A 148 27.12 13.53 -0.14
N GLN A 149 27.18 12.20 -0.27
CA GLN A 149 28.44 11.47 -0.21
C GLN A 149 29.35 11.79 -1.40
N PHE A 150 28.82 11.85 -2.62
CA PHE A 150 29.62 12.23 -3.79
C PHE A 150 30.10 13.67 -3.72
N ASP A 151 29.31 14.61 -3.23
CA ASP A 151 29.74 16.00 -3.06
C ASP A 151 30.90 16.12 -2.04
N ARG A 152 30.90 15.28 -0.99
CA ARG A 152 32.02 15.20 -0.03
C ARG A 152 33.25 14.56 -0.64
N ILE A 153 33.07 13.46 -1.38
CA ILE A 153 34.16 12.77 -2.09
C ILE A 153 34.78 13.70 -3.15
N GLU A 154 33.98 14.46 -3.90
CA GLU A 154 34.46 15.41 -4.90
C GLU A 154 35.38 16.46 -4.26
N LYS A 155 34.92 17.10 -3.17
CA LYS A 155 35.73 18.10 -2.43
C LYS A 155 37.03 17.51 -1.89
N MET A 156 37.01 16.24 -1.47
CA MET A 156 38.17 15.54 -0.94
C MET A 156 39.18 15.14 -2.04
N LEU A 157 38.67 14.73 -3.21
CA LEU A 157 39.49 14.24 -4.33
C LEU A 157 40.16 15.38 -5.09
N VAL A 158 39.49 16.53 -5.27
CA VAL A 158 40.04 17.66 -6.04
C VAL A 158 41.37 18.13 -5.44
N GLY A 159 42.41 18.16 -6.29
CA GLY A 159 43.75 18.62 -5.90
C GLY A 159 44.65 17.56 -5.24
N LYS A 160 44.18 16.32 -5.04
CA LYS A 160 45.00 15.21 -4.54
C LYS A 160 45.73 14.47 -5.66
N THR A 161 46.88 13.89 -5.32
CA THR A 161 47.71 13.07 -6.23
C THR A 161 47.27 11.62 -6.21
N VAL A 162 47.19 11.00 -7.38
CA VAL A 162 46.78 9.60 -7.54
C VAL A 162 47.93 8.68 -7.93
N ASN A 163 47.84 7.42 -7.50
CA ASN A 163 48.72 6.33 -7.92
C ASN A 163 48.19 5.57 -9.15
N GLY A 164 47.00 5.94 -9.64
CA GLY A 164 46.35 5.41 -10.84
C GLY A 164 44.83 5.47 -10.70
N GLY A 165 44.12 5.36 -11.82
CA GLY A 165 42.66 5.36 -11.83
C GLY A 165 42.08 4.97 -13.18
N PRO A 166 40.75 4.91 -13.30
CA PRO A 166 40.05 4.66 -14.56
C PRO A 166 40.48 5.66 -15.67
N ARG A 167 40.21 5.35 -16.94
CA ARG A 167 40.62 6.17 -18.11
C ARG A 167 42.14 6.49 -18.24
N LYS A 168 43.03 5.61 -17.74
CA LYS A 168 44.50 5.75 -17.84
C LYS A 168 45.06 7.00 -17.13
N LEU A 169 44.60 7.25 -15.91
CA LEU A 169 45.22 8.26 -15.04
C LEU A 169 46.68 7.88 -14.71
N ALA A 170 47.63 8.75 -15.04
CA ALA A 170 49.05 8.51 -14.78
C ALA A 170 49.39 8.64 -13.28
N LYS A 171 50.38 7.86 -12.82
CA LYS A 171 50.94 7.99 -11.46
C LYS A 171 51.44 9.42 -11.23
N GLY A 172 50.98 10.05 -10.16
CA GLY A 172 51.36 11.40 -9.75
C GLY A 172 50.51 12.53 -10.33
N ALA A 173 49.49 12.23 -11.15
CA ALA A 173 48.58 13.25 -11.66
C ALA A 173 47.63 13.78 -10.58
N THR A 174 47.23 15.05 -10.69
CA THR A 174 46.24 15.69 -9.81
C THR A 174 44.83 15.50 -10.34
N ILE A 175 43.88 15.21 -9.46
CA ILE A 175 42.46 15.09 -9.83
C ILE A 175 41.87 16.47 -10.13
N THR A 176 41.28 16.64 -11.31
CA THR A 176 40.56 17.85 -11.72
C THR A 176 39.05 17.63 -11.72
N LYS A 177 38.28 18.71 -11.53
CA LYS A 177 36.80 18.66 -11.53
C LYS A 177 36.22 18.15 -12.85
N ALA A 178 36.85 18.50 -13.97
CA ALA A 178 36.45 18.05 -15.31
C ALA A 178 36.64 16.53 -15.49
N TYR A 179 37.68 15.96 -14.88
CA TYR A 179 37.93 14.52 -14.93
C TYR A 179 36.87 13.73 -14.13
N LEU A 180 36.46 14.23 -12.96
CA LEU A 180 35.41 13.59 -12.15
C LEU A 180 34.03 13.66 -12.81
N ALA A 181 33.71 14.76 -13.52
CA ALA A 181 32.43 14.95 -14.19
C ALA A 181 32.21 14.04 -15.42
N ASP A 182 33.29 13.58 -16.06
CA ASP A 182 33.23 12.70 -17.24
C ASP A 182 33.10 11.21 -16.84
N LEU A 183 33.34 10.87 -15.57
CA LEU A 183 33.27 9.49 -15.06
C LEU A 183 31.92 9.18 -14.43
N ASP A 184 31.51 7.91 -14.53
CA ASP A 184 30.41 7.42 -13.72
C ASP A 184 30.78 7.53 -12.24
N ARG A 185 29.82 7.95 -11.41
CA ARG A 185 30.04 8.20 -9.98
C ARG A 185 30.61 6.98 -9.25
N TRP A 186 30.22 5.77 -9.65
CA TRP A 186 30.74 4.54 -9.08
C TRP A 186 32.22 4.27 -9.44
N GLN A 187 32.70 4.78 -10.57
CA GLN A 187 34.11 4.67 -10.97
C GLN A 187 35.03 5.57 -10.13
N TRP A 188 34.48 6.49 -9.32
CA TRP A 188 35.28 7.32 -8.42
C TRP A 188 35.93 6.51 -7.31
N PHE A 189 35.31 5.38 -6.91
CA PHE A 189 35.86 4.46 -5.92
C PHE A 189 37.04 3.62 -6.45
N ASP A 190 37.20 3.50 -7.77
CA ASP A 190 38.32 2.79 -8.39
C ASP A 190 39.60 3.67 -8.48
N ILE A 191 39.51 4.94 -8.07
CA ILE A 191 40.65 5.86 -8.04
C ILE A 191 41.56 5.50 -6.87
N ARG A 192 42.82 5.18 -7.17
CA ARG A 192 43.83 4.89 -6.15
C ARG A 192 44.55 6.17 -5.76
N LEU A 193 44.28 6.67 -4.56
CA LEU A 193 44.96 7.83 -3.98
C LEU A 193 46.39 7.47 -3.56
N ALA A 194 47.30 8.45 -3.61
CA ALA A 194 48.66 8.29 -3.10
C ALA A 194 48.77 8.51 -1.58
N ASP A 195 47.75 9.14 -0.99
CA ASP A 195 47.69 9.54 0.42
C ASP A 195 46.91 8.48 1.23
N GLU A 196 47.59 7.71 2.08
CA GLU A 196 47.02 6.61 2.88
C GLU A 196 45.76 6.99 3.69
N PRO A 197 45.74 8.09 4.48
CA PRO A 197 44.54 8.46 5.25
C PRO A 197 43.32 8.76 4.37
N HIS A 198 43.52 9.33 3.18
CA HIS A 198 42.41 9.64 2.27
C HIS A 198 41.93 8.41 1.50
N ALA A 199 42.81 7.44 1.25
CA ALA A 199 42.45 6.14 0.69
C ALA A 199 41.52 5.36 1.65
N VAL A 200 41.83 5.37 2.96
CA VAL A 200 40.99 4.74 3.99
C VAL A 200 39.60 5.39 4.06
N VAL A 201 39.52 6.72 3.99
CA VAL A 201 38.23 7.43 4.00
C VAL A 201 37.38 7.10 2.76
N LEU A 202 38.01 6.96 1.58
CA LEU A 202 37.32 6.58 0.34
C LEU A 202 36.75 5.15 0.42
N GLU A 203 37.51 4.21 0.99
CA GLU A 203 37.09 2.83 1.20
C GLU A 203 35.94 2.75 2.22
N GLN A 204 36.05 3.46 3.34
CA GLN A 204 34.96 3.57 4.33
C GLN A 204 33.70 4.21 3.73
N ALA A 205 33.85 5.22 2.87
CA ALA A 205 32.72 5.85 2.19
C ALA A 205 32.01 4.85 1.27
N LYS A 206 32.76 4.05 0.50
CA LYS A 206 32.21 2.97 -0.33
C LYS A 206 31.45 1.95 0.51
N GLU A 207 32.07 1.45 1.57
CA GLU A 207 31.46 0.46 2.46
C GLU A 207 30.17 1.00 3.09
N SER A 208 30.18 2.27 3.53
CA SER A 208 28.99 2.91 4.12
C SER A 208 27.82 3.05 3.13
N LEU A 209 28.10 3.27 1.84
CA LEU A 209 27.08 3.36 0.79
C LEU A 209 26.51 1.98 0.45
N GLU A 210 27.37 0.96 0.38
CA GLU A 210 26.93 -0.44 0.17
C GLU A 210 26.08 -0.93 1.35
N GLN A 211 26.52 -0.66 2.60
CA GLN A 211 25.76 -0.99 3.80
C GLN A 211 24.40 -0.29 3.82
N LYS A 212 24.33 1.00 3.46
CA LYS A 212 23.05 1.72 3.36
C LYS A 212 22.16 1.12 2.30
N ARG A 213 22.66 0.88 1.08
CA ARG A 213 21.89 0.20 0.00
C ARG A 213 21.28 -1.11 0.51
N HIS A 214 22.08 -1.94 1.17
CA HIS A 214 21.61 -3.20 1.73
C HIS A 214 20.54 -3.00 2.82
N GLN A 215 20.70 -2.01 3.71
CA GLN A 215 19.69 -1.67 4.71
C GLN A 215 18.38 -1.21 4.08
N PHE A 216 18.43 -0.43 2.99
CA PHE A 216 17.25 -0.01 2.23
C PHE A 216 16.52 -1.20 1.59
N ASP A 217 17.27 -2.15 1.01
CA ASP A 217 16.70 -3.38 0.44
C ASP A 217 16.02 -4.23 1.53
N LEU A 218 16.68 -4.42 2.68
CA LEU A 218 16.10 -5.12 3.82
C LEU A 218 14.84 -4.42 4.35
N ALA A 219 14.87 -3.09 4.47
CA ALA A 219 13.71 -2.31 4.91
C ALA A 219 12.53 -2.41 3.93
N PHE A 220 12.82 -2.47 2.62
CA PHE A 220 11.81 -2.70 1.60
C PHE A 220 11.20 -4.10 1.70
N GLU A 221 12.04 -5.13 1.87
CA GLU A 221 11.58 -6.50 2.05
C GLU A 221 10.76 -6.68 3.32
N GLU A 222 11.17 -6.07 4.43
CA GLU A 222 10.43 -6.10 5.69
C GLU A 222 9.06 -5.42 5.55
N LYS A 223 9.01 -4.23 4.93
CA LYS A 223 7.74 -3.52 4.71
C LYS A 223 6.84 -4.30 3.75
N ARG A 224 7.41 -4.87 2.68
CA ARG A 224 6.69 -5.77 1.77
C ARG A 224 6.12 -6.96 2.52
N LYS A 225 6.93 -7.65 3.33
CA LYS A 225 6.49 -8.78 4.12
C LYS A 225 5.34 -8.39 5.04
N LYS A 226 5.46 -7.29 5.79
CA LYS A 226 4.41 -6.77 6.68
C LYS A 226 3.11 -6.46 5.94
N LEU A 227 3.17 -5.82 4.77
CA LEU A 227 1.98 -5.51 3.97
C LEU A 227 1.37 -6.76 3.31
N THR A 228 2.18 -7.76 2.97
CA THR A 228 1.70 -9.02 2.38
C THR A 228 1.23 -10.04 3.43
N GLN A 229 1.75 -9.95 4.65
CA GLN A 229 1.32 -10.78 5.77
C GLN A 229 -0.13 -10.42 6.09
N GLY A 230 -0.95 -11.43 6.37
CA GLY A 230 -2.34 -11.20 6.75
C GLY A 230 -2.43 -10.57 8.14
N ASP A 231 -3.55 -9.91 8.39
CA ASP A 231 -3.79 -9.24 9.67
C ASP A 231 -4.23 -10.26 10.74
N GLU A 232 -3.80 -10.04 11.99
CA GLU A 232 -4.23 -10.83 13.13
C GLU A 232 -5.66 -10.43 13.55
N LEU A 233 -6.64 -11.12 12.99
CA LEU A 233 -8.06 -10.87 13.28
C LEU A 233 -8.62 -11.86 14.35
N PRO A 234 -9.59 -11.42 15.18
CA PRO A 234 -10.23 -12.27 16.19
C PRO A 234 -10.77 -13.59 15.61
N PRO A 235 -10.73 -14.71 16.35
CA PRO A 235 -11.07 -16.03 15.83
C PRO A 235 -12.44 -16.03 15.14
N GLY A 236 -12.50 -16.62 13.93
CA GLY A 236 -13.71 -16.64 13.11
C GLY A 236 -13.95 -15.41 12.23
N VAL A 237 -13.23 -14.29 12.40
CA VAL A 237 -13.32 -13.13 11.48
C VAL A 237 -12.45 -13.35 10.24
N LEU A 238 -13.05 -13.34 9.07
CA LEU A 238 -12.36 -13.54 7.79
C LEU A 238 -11.83 -12.21 7.23
N LYS A 239 -12.67 -11.18 7.25
CA LYS A 239 -12.38 -9.85 6.70
C LYS A 239 -13.07 -8.78 7.55
N MET A 240 -12.45 -7.61 7.68
CA MET A 240 -12.96 -6.45 8.41
C MET A 240 -12.78 -5.19 7.57
#